data_AF-A0A1Q3UAE5-F1
#
_entry.id   AF-A0A1Q3UAE5-F1
#
_cell.length_a   1.000
_cell.length_b   1.000
_cell.length_c   1.000
_cell.angle_alpha   90.00
_cell.angle_beta   90.00
_cell.angle_gamma   90.00
#
_symmetry.space_group_name_H-M   'P 1'
#
loop_
_entity.id
_entity.type
_entity.pdbx_description
1 polymer ?
#
loop_
_entity_poly.entity_id
_entity_poly.type
_entity_poly.pdbx_seq_one_letter_code
_entity_poly.pdbx_strand_id
1 'polypeptide(L)'
;MKTKKIFGMIAICMLSIITGCSKKNDNMTSSNQSIAVLVSSNANLSLLKAAVVRAGLVETLSGSGTFTVFAPDNDAFAAAGLGSEDKINAVPVATLKNILLYHVSGQVYDSGSITTGTTEINTAFQAKAYVTRNSNGIFVNGAVVKQADIRANNGVVHIINKVLMPPPGNLVTTAQANANLTFLVAAVVRASVGNTNVAQVLSGNGPYTVFAPTNAAFQAAGFASINAIQTADPNTLANILTYHVIAGRILSTDLTDGAMPQTLNGGKVTISISGGAKVKGNKNSTAANITAADVIATNGVVHVIDQVLLP
;
A
#
# COMPACT_ATOMS: atom_id res chain seq x y z
N MET A 1 -63.49 -56.00 48.43
CA MET A 1 -63.48 -56.67 47.11
C MET A 1 -62.46 -55.98 46.22
N LYS A 2 -61.34 -56.66 45.89
CA LYS A 2 -60.36 -56.40 44.79
C LYS A 2 -59.64 -55.01 44.82
N THR A 3 -58.33 -54.84 44.59
CA THR A 3 -57.27 -55.68 44.03
C THR A 3 -55.89 -54.98 44.18
N LYS A 4 -54.86 -55.81 44.39
CA LYS A 4 -53.48 -55.78 43.83
C LYS A 4 -52.48 -54.66 44.19
N LYS A 5 -51.41 -55.12 44.84
CA LYS A 5 -50.02 -54.62 44.86
C LYS A 5 -49.45 -54.46 43.44
N ILE A 6 -48.49 -53.54 43.25
CA ILE A 6 -47.27 -53.73 42.43
C ILE A 6 -46.19 -52.74 42.89
N PHE A 7 -44.97 -53.28 43.01
CA PHE A 7 -43.68 -52.68 43.36
C PHE A 7 -43.12 -51.88 42.16
N GLY A 8 -42.42 -50.76 42.39
CA GLY A 8 -41.78 -50.00 41.31
C GLY A 8 -40.74 -49.00 41.81
N MET A 9 -39.50 -49.48 41.92
CA MET A 9 -38.27 -48.76 42.25
C MET A 9 -37.87 -47.82 41.10
N ILE A 10 -37.80 -46.50 41.32
CA ILE A 10 -37.32 -45.53 40.32
C ILE A 10 -36.25 -44.62 40.95
N ALA A 11 -35.16 -44.49 40.21
CA ALA A 11 -33.87 -43.98 40.59
C ALA A 11 -33.82 -42.45 40.80
N ILE A 12 -33.04 -42.05 41.80
CA ILE A 12 -32.60 -40.67 42.05
C ILE A 12 -31.57 -40.30 40.98
N CYS A 13 -31.96 -39.49 40.01
CA CYS A 13 -31.05 -38.91 39.02
C CYS A 13 -30.59 -37.54 39.53
N MET A 14 -29.39 -37.46 40.12
CA MET A 14 -28.72 -36.19 40.40
C MET A 14 -28.34 -35.53 39.07
N LEU A 15 -29.00 -34.42 38.73
CA LEU A 15 -28.65 -33.58 37.61
C LEU A 15 -27.54 -32.62 38.03
N SER A 16 -26.30 -33.00 37.74
CA SER A 16 -25.11 -32.14 37.90
C SER A 16 -25.15 -31.04 36.84
N ILE A 17 -25.42 -29.79 37.25
CA ILE A 17 -25.30 -28.61 36.39
C ILE A 17 -23.80 -28.33 36.21
N ILE A 18 -23.23 -28.79 35.09
CA ILE A 18 -21.89 -28.41 34.66
C ILE A 18 -22.05 -27.09 33.88
N THR A 19 -21.73 -25.97 34.51
CA THR A 19 -21.51 -24.69 33.81
C THR A 19 -20.30 -24.84 32.90
N GLY A 20 -20.56 -25.18 31.64
CA GLY A 20 -19.55 -25.19 30.58
C GLY A 20 -19.15 -23.76 30.23
N CYS A 21 -17.93 -23.38 30.60
CA CYS A 21 -17.26 -22.23 30.00
C CYS A 21 -17.11 -22.47 28.50
N SER A 22 -17.82 -21.70 27.69
CA SER A 22 -17.59 -21.60 26.25
C SER A 22 -16.23 -20.96 26.01
N LYS A 23 -15.18 -21.79 25.96
CA LYS A 23 -13.90 -21.41 25.37
C LYS A 23 -14.17 -21.08 23.90
N LYS A 24 -14.20 -19.79 23.57
CA LYS A 24 -13.89 -19.33 22.21
C LYS A 24 -12.50 -19.89 21.87
N ASN A 25 -12.46 -20.85 20.96
CA ASN A 25 -11.24 -21.30 20.32
C ASN A 25 -10.79 -20.20 19.35
N ASP A 26 -10.17 -19.15 19.89
CA ASP A 26 -9.25 -18.35 19.09
C ASP A 26 -8.01 -19.23 18.91
N ASN A 27 -7.83 -19.77 17.70
CA ASN A 27 -6.65 -20.54 17.32
C ASN A 27 -5.44 -19.61 17.22
N MET A 28 -5.01 -19.09 18.38
CA MET A 28 -3.83 -18.26 18.55
C MET A 28 -2.63 -19.19 18.71
N THR A 29 -2.08 -19.66 17.60
CA THR A 29 -0.80 -20.37 17.60
C THR A 29 0.32 -19.37 17.88
N SER A 30 0.61 -19.12 19.15
CA SER A 30 1.85 -18.46 19.55
C SER A 30 3.00 -19.39 19.20
N SER A 31 3.75 -19.11 18.13
CA SER A 31 4.95 -19.87 17.80
C SER A 31 6.09 -19.40 18.71
N ASN A 32 6.83 -20.34 19.31
CA ASN A 32 8.07 -20.03 20.05
C ASN A 32 9.26 -19.79 19.11
N GLN A 33 8.98 -19.50 17.84
CA GLN A 33 9.97 -19.39 16.77
C GLN A 33 10.23 -17.91 16.45
N SER A 34 11.45 -17.59 16.01
CA SER A 34 11.77 -16.24 15.53
C SER A 34 11.15 -15.98 14.16
N ILE A 35 11.04 -14.70 13.80
CA ILE A 35 10.56 -14.28 12.47
C ILE A 35 11.39 -14.92 11.35
N ALA A 36 12.72 -14.99 11.50
CA ALA A 36 13.59 -15.63 10.51
C ALA A 36 13.22 -17.11 10.28
N VAL A 37 12.88 -17.86 11.35
CA VAL A 37 12.46 -19.26 11.25
C VAL A 37 11.08 -19.38 10.60
N LEU A 38 10.13 -18.50 10.94
CA LEU A 38 8.81 -18.47 10.31
C LEU A 38 8.90 -18.21 8.80
N VAL A 39 9.68 -17.20 8.40
CA VAL A 39 9.94 -16.90 6.97
C VAL A 39 10.61 -18.10 6.29
N SER A 40 11.57 -18.74 6.95
CA SER A 40 12.33 -19.85 6.36
C SER A 40 11.55 -21.14 6.21
N SER A 41 10.52 -21.35 7.04
CA SER A 41 9.68 -22.57 7.05
C SER A 41 8.39 -22.44 6.23
N ASN A 42 8.03 -21.22 5.82
CA ASN A 42 6.84 -20.96 5.02
C ASN A 42 7.14 -21.05 3.51
N ALA A 43 6.56 -22.04 2.83
CA ALA A 43 6.75 -22.23 1.39
C ALA A 43 6.30 -21.04 0.53
N ASN A 44 5.31 -20.27 0.98
CA ASN A 44 4.82 -19.08 0.28
C ASN A 44 5.75 -17.85 0.43
N LEU A 45 6.79 -17.95 1.28
CA LEU A 45 7.76 -16.89 1.53
C LEU A 45 9.17 -17.28 1.05
N SER A 46 9.30 -18.29 0.18
CA SER A 46 10.60 -18.78 -0.29
C SER A 46 11.42 -17.71 -1.03
N LEU A 47 10.78 -16.82 -1.81
CA LEU A 47 11.46 -15.70 -2.46
C LEU A 47 11.86 -14.61 -1.45
N LEU A 48 11.04 -14.36 -0.43
CA LEU A 48 11.42 -13.48 0.68
C LEU A 48 12.64 -14.03 1.44
N LYS A 49 12.65 -15.32 1.73
CA LYS A 49 13.79 -16.02 2.35
C LYS A 49 15.06 -15.82 1.51
N ALA A 50 15.01 -16.09 0.20
CA ALA A 50 16.14 -15.90 -0.70
C ALA A 50 16.66 -14.44 -0.67
N ALA A 51 15.74 -13.47 -0.69
CA ALA A 51 16.09 -12.05 -0.61
C ALA A 51 16.76 -11.68 0.73
N VAL A 52 16.23 -12.16 1.86
CA VAL A 52 16.79 -11.92 3.21
C VAL A 52 18.20 -12.51 3.33
N VAL A 53 18.41 -13.72 2.81
CA VAL A 53 19.74 -14.36 2.77
C VAL A 53 20.69 -13.53 1.91
N ARG A 54 20.28 -13.15 0.69
CA ARG A 54 21.09 -12.36 -0.24
C ARG A 54 21.49 -10.99 0.31
N ALA A 55 20.60 -10.37 1.08
CA ALA A 55 20.83 -9.07 1.73
C ALA A 55 21.60 -9.15 3.06
N GLY A 56 21.88 -10.35 3.58
CA GLY A 56 22.55 -10.55 4.86
C GLY A 56 21.72 -10.09 6.06
N LEU A 57 20.39 -10.21 6.00
CA LEU A 57 19.46 -9.73 7.05
C LEU A 57 18.92 -10.85 7.96
N VAL A 58 19.42 -12.08 7.82
CA VAL A 58 18.96 -13.25 8.60
C VAL A 58 19.14 -13.02 10.11
N GLU A 59 20.31 -12.53 10.52
CA GLU A 59 20.60 -12.23 11.93
C GLU A 59 19.75 -11.07 12.44
N THR A 60 19.50 -10.06 11.60
CA THR A 60 18.61 -8.93 11.94
C THR A 60 17.20 -9.42 12.24
N LEU A 61 16.64 -10.32 11.43
CA LEU A 61 15.29 -10.89 11.66
C LEU A 61 15.24 -11.92 12.80
N SER A 62 16.40 -12.43 13.23
CA SER A 62 16.53 -13.33 14.38
C SER A 62 16.83 -12.60 15.68
N GLY A 63 17.19 -11.31 15.60
CA GLY A 63 17.60 -10.51 16.75
C GLY A 63 16.51 -10.38 17.81
N SER A 64 16.95 -10.08 19.03
CA SER A 64 16.05 -9.70 20.12
C SER A 64 15.45 -8.33 19.86
N GLY A 65 14.19 -8.15 20.27
CA GLY A 65 13.46 -6.91 20.04
C GLY A 65 12.00 -7.19 19.71
N THR A 66 11.31 -6.13 19.31
CA THR A 66 9.93 -6.22 18.87
C THR A 66 9.84 -5.70 17.44
N PHE A 67 9.42 -6.58 16.53
CA PHE A 67 9.33 -6.26 15.11
C PHE A 67 7.93 -6.46 14.57
N THR A 68 7.60 -5.70 13.54
CA THR A 68 6.53 -6.04 12.60
C THR A 68 7.16 -6.24 11.24
N VAL A 69 6.92 -7.39 10.61
CA VAL A 69 7.37 -7.66 9.24
C VAL A 69 6.17 -7.81 8.33
N PHE A 70 6.07 -6.93 7.34
CA PHE A 70 5.14 -7.09 6.23
C PHE A 70 5.81 -7.98 5.18
N ALA A 71 5.49 -9.27 5.17
CA ALA A 71 6.16 -10.29 4.36
C ALA A 71 5.46 -10.45 3.00
N PRO A 72 6.03 -9.93 1.89
CA PRO A 72 5.49 -10.22 0.57
C PRO A 72 5.61 -11.70 0.25
N ASP A 73 4.52 -12.29 -0.24
CA ASP A 73 4.51 -13.67 -0.70
C ASP A 73 5.18 -13.84 -2.09
N ASN A 74 5.31 -15.09 -2.53
CA ASN A 74 5.95 -15.40 -3.80
C ASN A 74 5.23 -14.74 -5.00
N ASP A 75 3.90 -14.63 -4.97
CA ASP A 75 3.13 -13.94 -6.01
C ASP A 75 3.45 -12.44 -6.03
N ALA A 76 3.60 -11.82 -4.86
CA ALA A 76 4.02 -10.43 -4.72
C ALA A 76 5.40 -10.18 -5.33
N PHE A 77 6.37 -11.07 -5.06
CA PHE A 77 7.70 -11.00 -5.70
C PHE A 77 7.62 -11.20 -7.21
N ALA A 78 6.82 -12.16 -7.68
CA ALA A 78 6.62 -12.40 -9.10
C ALA A 78 6.03 -11.16 -9.81
N ALA A 79 5.02 -10.53 -9.23
CA ALA A 79 4.40 -9.30 -9.72
C ALA A 79 5.37 -8.11 -9.72
N ALA A 80 6.32 -8.07 -8.77
CA ALA A 80 7.40 -7.08 -8.73
C ALA A 80 8.54 -7.36 -9.73
N GLY A 81 8.44 -8.40 -10.55
CA GLY A 81 9.49 -8.79 -11.49
C GLY A 81 10.67 -9.53 -10.83
N LEU A 82 10.49 -10.04 -9.61
CA LEU A 82 11.48 -10.75 -8.79
C LEU A 82 11.08 -12.21 -8.53
N GLY A 83 10.32 -12.82 -9.45
CA GLY A 83 9.72 -14.16 -9.30
C GLY A 83 10.69 -15.36 -9.32
N SER A 84 12.01 -15.15 -9.24
CA SER A 84 13.01 -16.21 -9.16
C SER A 84 14.25 -15.74 -8.41
N GLU A 85 15.03 -16.69 -7.87
CA GLU A 85 16.28 -16.37 -7.18
C GLU A 85 17.29 -15.67 -8.09
N ASP A 86 17.38 -16.04 -9.37
CA ASP A 86 18.26 -15.36 -10.34
C ASP A 86 17.91 -13.87 -10.47
N LYS A 87 16.61 -13.55 -10.52
CA LYS A 87 16.14 -12.16 -10.60
C LYS A 87 16.44 -11.40 -9.30
N ILE A 88 16.31 -12.05 -8.15
CA ILE A 88 16.70 -11.49 -6.85
C ILE A 88 18.21 -11.24 -6.80
N ASN A 89 19.02 -12.19 -7.29
CA ASN A 89 20.47 -12.11 -7.30
C ASN A 89 21.01 -11.03 -8.24
N ALA A 90 20.25 -10.68 -9.29
CA ALA A 90 20.54 -9.59 -10.20
C ALA A 90 20.29 -8.20 -9.58
N VAL A 91 19.50 -8.09 -8.50
CA VAL A 91 19.29 -6.82 -7.79
C VAL A 91 20.54 -6.47 -6.99
N PRO A 92 21.06 -5.23 -7.06
CA PRO A 92 22.16 -4.79 -6.20
C PRO A 92 21.83 -5.00 -4.72
N VAL A 93 22.78 -5.56 -3.96
CA VAL A 93 22.58 -5.91 -2.54
C VAL A 93 22.10 -4.73 -1.70
N ALA A 94 22.67 -3.54 -1.93
CA ALA A 94 22.26 -2.32 -1.24
C ALA A 94 20.79 -1.97 -1.51
N THR A 95 20.35 -2.08 -2.77
CA THR A 95 18.95 -1.86 -3.16
C THR A 95 18.03 -2.89 -2.51
N LEU A 96 18.39 -4.17 -2.57
CA LEU A 96 17.60 -5.25 -1.97
C LEU A 96 17.48 -5.07 -0.45
N LYS A 97 18.58 -4.71 0.22
CA LYS A 97 18.59 -4.41 1.66
C LYS A 97 17.63 -3.26 1.99
N ASN A 98 17.65 -2.18 1.23
CA ASN A 98 16.75 -1.04 1.42
C ASN A 98 15.28 -1.42 1.24
N ILE A 99 14.97 -2.21 0.21
CA ILE A 99 13.62 -2.74 0.00
C ILE A 99 13.18 -3.56 1.22
N LEU A 100 14.00 -4.49 1.70
CA LEU A 100 13.65 -5.34 2.85
C LEU A 100 13.51 -4.55 4.15
N LEU A 101 14.37 -3.56 4.41
CA LEU A 101 14.25 -2.69 5.59
C LEU A 101 12.96 -1.86 5.59
N TYR A 102 12.40 -1.57 4.42
CA TYR A 102 11.12 -0.86 4.30
C TYR A 102 9.90 -1.73 4.64
N HIS A 103 10.08 -3.06 4.65
CA HIS A 103 9.05 -4.02 5.09
C HIS A 103 9.07 -4.28 6.60
N VAL A 104 10.05 -3.74 7.33
CA VAL A 104 10.23 -4.00 8.76
C VAL A 104 9.96 -2.73 9.55
N SER A 105 9.19 -2.83 10.63
CA SER A 105 9.08 -1.81 11.67
C SER A 105 9.69 -2.32 12.97
N GLY A 106 10.35 -1.43 13.73
CA GLY A 106 10.90 -1.72 15.06
C GLY A 106 9.88 -1.59 16.19
N GLN A 107 8.59 -1.75 15.90
CA GLN A 107 7.48 -1.75 16.86
C GLN A 107 6.53 -2.90 16.48
N VAL A 108 5.70 -3.37 17.42
CA VAL A 108 4.65 -4.35 17.14
C VAL A 108 3.36 -3.64 16.74
N TYR A 109 2.86 -3.94 15.55
CA TYR A 109 1.55 -3.56 15.07
C TYR A 109 0.76 -4.83 14.77
N ASP A 110 0.07 -5.37 15.78
CA ASP A 110 -0.93 -6.41 15.56
C ASP A 110 -2.15 -5.80 14.86
N SER A 111 -2.95 -6.62 14.16
CA SER A 111 -4.16 -6.15 13.46
C SER A 111 -5.08 -5.38 14.40
N GLY A 112 -5.21 -5.84 15.65
CA GLY A 112 -6.05 -5.22 16.67
C GLY A 112 -5.57 -3.85 17.17
N SER A 113 -4.29 -3.49 17.00
CA SER A 113 -3.78 -2.16 17.37
C SER A 113 -3.94 -1.12 16.25
N ILE A 114 -4.25 -1.56 15.02
CA ILE A 114 -4.50 -0.68 13.88
C ILE A 114 -5.96 -0.20 13.95
N THR A 115 -6.15 1.09 14.21
CA THR A 115 -7.46 1.74 14.19
C THR A 115 -7.97 1.91 12.76
N THR A 116 -9.29 2.04 12.60
CA THR A 116 -9.89 2.37 11.30
C THR A 116 -9.34 3.70 10.77
N GLY A 117 -9.07 3.75 9.47
CA GLY A 117 -8.38 4.84 8.80
C GLY A 117 -6.92 4.51 8.52
N THR A 118 -6.12 5.53 8.23
CA THR A 118 -4.71 5.38 7.84
C THR A 118 -3.80 5.79 8.99
N THR A 119 -2.91 4.88 9.38
CA THR A 119 -1.89 5.05 10.42
C THR A 119 -0.51 5.11 9.78
N GLU A 120 0.29 6.12 10.14
CA GLU A 120 1.69 6.20 9.70
C GLU A 120 2.59 5.37 10.61
N ILE A 121 3.45 4.54 10.02
CA ILE A 121 4.41 3.71 10.75
C ILE A 121 5.84 4.03 10.34
N ASN A 122 6.75 3.98 11.31
CA ASN A 122 8.19 4.07 11.04
C ASN A 122 8.73 2.73 10.57
N THR A 123 9.45 2.72 9.45
CA THR A 123 10.16 1.53 8.96
C THR A 123 11.63 1.57 9.35
N ALA A 124 12.31 0.42 9.31
CA ALA A 124 13.75 0.32 9.51
C ALA A 124 14.56 1.00 8.37
N PHE A 125 13.92 1.29 7.23
CA PHE A 125 14.48 2.11 6.15
C PHE A 125 14.42 3.62 6.46
N GLN A 126 13.91 4.03 7.62
CA GLN A 126 13.76 5.44 8.02
C GLN A 126 12.82 6.27 7.12
N ALA A 127 11.98 5.59 6.34
CA ALA A 127 10.83 6.19 5.66
C ALA A 127 9.52 5.73 6.32
N LYS A 128 8.47 6.52 6.14
CA LYS A 128 7.12 6.19 6.62
C LYS A 128 6.44 5.21 5.66
N ALA A 129 5.79 4.19 6.20
CA ALA A 129 4.77 3.43 5.50
C ALA A 129 3.39 3.76 6.10
N TYR A 130 2.33 3.47 5.35
CA TYR A 130 0.97 3.86 5.67
C TYR A 130 0.11 2.61 5.75
N VAL A 131 -0.41 2.32 6.94
CA VAL A 131 -1.25 1.16 7.20
C VAL A 131 -2.70 1.62 7.27
N THR A 132 -3.54 1.15 6.35
CA THR A 132 -4.95 1.52 6.28
C THR A 132 -5.81 0.36 6.73
N ARG A 133 -6.76 0.60 7.64
CA ARG A 133 -7.82 -0.35 7.98
C ARG A 133 -9.18 0.21 7.59
N ASN A 134 -9.92 -0.52 6.77
CA ASN A 134 -11.28 -0.17 6.36
C ASN A 134 -12.18 -1.44 6.34
N SER A 135 -13.39 -1.33 5.79
CA SER A 135 -14.33 -2.46 5.70
C SER A 135 -13.83 -3.62 4.82
N ASN A 136 -12.86 -3.36 3.94
CA ASN A 136 -12.31 -4.34 3.00
C ASN A 136 -11.08 -5.06 3.55
N GLY A 137 -10.57 -4.67 4.72
CA GLY A 137 -9.43 -5.31 5.37
C GLY A 137 -8.34 -4.34 5.82
N ILE A 138 -7.11 -4.85 5.91
CA ILE A 138 -5.91 -4.10 6.27
C ILE A 138 -4.99 -4.04 5.06
N PHE A 139 -4.42 -2.85 4.85
CA PHE A 139 -3.55 -2.56 3.72
C PHE A 139 -2.30 -1.84 4.19
N VAL A 140 -1.20 -2.01 3.46
CA VAL A 140 0.08 -1.31 3.73
C VAL A 140 0.57 -0.70 2.44
N ASN A 141 0.55 0.63 2.32
CA ASN A 141 0.80 1.34 1.06
C ASN A 141 -0.02 0.77 -0.11
N GLY A 142 -1.30 0.45 0.15
CA GLY A 142 -2.19 -0.20 -0.81
C GLY A 142 -1.99 -1.72 -1.00
N ALA A 143 -0.93 -2.31 -0.46
CA ALA A 143 -0.75 -3.76 -0.46
C ALA A 143 -1.76 -4.43 0.48
N VAL A 144 -2.51 -5.42 0.01
CA VAL A 144 -3.46 -6.19 0.82
C VAL A 144 -2.68 -7.07 1.80
N VAL A 145 -3.04 -7.01 3.08
CA VAL A 145 -2.62 -8.01 4.08
C VAL A 145 -3.45 -9.27 3.88
N LYS A 146 -2.87 -10.30 3.26
CA LYS A 146 -3.51 -11.60 2.98
C LYS A 146 -3.68 -12.43 4.25
N GLN A 147 -2.70 -12.37 5.15
CA GLN A 147 -2.73 -13.07 6.44
C GLN A 147 -2.09 -12.18 7.50
N ALA A 148 -2.86 -11.83 8.53
CA ALA A 148 -2.40 -11.00 9.63
C ALA A 148 -2.04 -11.84 10.87
N ASP A 149 -1.31 -11.22 11.80
CA ASP A 149 -1.10 -11.69 13.18
C ASP A 149 -0.37 -13.04 13.31
N ILE A 150 0.60 -13.32 12.44
CA ILE A 150 1.46 -14.50 12.60
C ILE A 150 2.49 -14.19 13.68
N ARG A 151 2.26 -14.71 14.89
CA ARG A 151 3.12 -14.42 16.05
C ARG A 151 4.43 -15.19 16.05
N ALA A 152 5.51 -14.45 16.25
CA ALA A 152 6.86 -14.92 16.52
C ALA A 152 7.28 -14.56 17.96
N ASN A 153 8.35 -15.15 18.46
CA ASN A 153 8.90 -14.78 19.78
C ASN A 153 9.52 -13.38 19.83
N ASN A 154 9.89 -12.81 18.67
CA ASN A 154 10.50 -11.48 18.52
C ASN A 154 9.63 -10.50 17.72
N GLY A 155 8.32 -10.77 17.55
CA GLY A 155 7.41 -9.85 16.90
C GLY A 155 6.22 -10.49 16.18
N VAL A 156 5.72 -9.81 15.16
CA VAL A 156 4.58 -10.25 14.34
C VAL A 156 4.90 -10.17 12.86
N VAL A 157 4.37 -11.11 12.08
CA VAL A 157 4.47 -11.14 10.62
C VAL A 157 3.07 -11.00 10.01
N HIS A 158 2.95 -10.13 9.01
CA HIS A 158 1.76 -9.96 8.18
C HIS A 158 2.12 -10.28 6.74
N ILE A 159 1.50 -11.29 6.14
CA ILE A 159 1.75 -11.64 4.73
C ILE A 159 1.00 -10.64 3.84
N ILE A 160 1.70 -10.04 2.88
CA ILE A 160 1.15 -9.03 1.95
C ILE A 160 1.25 -9.48 0.49
N ASN A 161 0.38 -8.92 -0.36
CA ASN A 161 0.28 -9.28 -1.78
C ASN A 161 1.17 -8.44 -2.74
N LYS A 162 1.99 -7.53 -2.23
CA LYS A 162 2.80 -6.62 -3.04
C LYS A 162 4.12 -6.33 -2.34
N VAL A 163 5.22 -6.28 -3.09
CA VAL A 163 6.51 -5.79 -2.57
C VAL A 163 6.42 -4.28 -2.37
N LEU A 164 6.63 -3.81 -1.14
CA LEU A 164 6.70 -2.40 -0.79
C LEU A 164 7.98 -1.79 -1.33
N MET A 165 7.84 -0.76 -2.16
CA MET A 165 8.97 0.00 -2.69
C MET A 165 9.22 1.22 -1.82
N PRO A 166 10.44 1.41 -1.29
CA PRO A 166 10.77 2.62 -0.56
C PRO A 166 10.62 3.86 -1.45
N PRO A 167 10.12 4.99 -0.92
CA PRO A 167 10.00 6.21 -1.70
C PRO A 167 11.39 6.70 -2.13
N PRO A 168 11.60 7.03 -3.42
CA PRO A 168 12.87 7.60 -3.89
C PRO A 168 13.08 9.07 -3.42
N GLY A 169 12.04 9.69 -2.85
CA GLY A 169 12.07 11.04 -2.30
C GLY A 169 10.69 11.70 -2.36
N ASN A 170 10.65 13.01 -2.60
CA ASN A 170 9.40 13.77 -2.72
C ASN A 170 8.68 13.47 -4.06
N LEU A 171 7.50 14.06 -4.28
CA LEU A 171 6.69 13.84 -5.48
C LEU A 171 7.45 14.15 -6.78
N VAL A 172 8.29 15.19 -6.78
CA VAL A 172 9.11 15.55 -7.95
C VAL A 172 10.18 14.48 -8.21
N THR A 173 10.92 14.05 -7.19
CA THR A 173 11.95 13.01 -7.35
C THR A 173 11.31 11.67 -7.75
N THR A 174 10.13 11.39 -7.21
CA THR A 174 9.35 10.19 -7.52
C THR A 174 8.90 10.18 -8.98
N ALA A 175 8.44 11.31 -9.51
CA ALA A 175 8.13 11.44 -10.92
C ALA A 175 9.38 11.29 -11.82
N GLN A 176 10.51 11.90 -11.43
CA GLN A 176 11.78 11.81 -12.16
C GLN A 176 12.35 10.39 -12.21
N ALA A 177 12.11 9.58 -11.18
CA ALA A 177 12.53 8.19 -11.15
C ALA A 177 11.71 7.26 -12.08
N ASN A 178 10.62 7.76 -12.69
CA ASN A 178 9.74 6.98 -13.54
C ASN A 178 9.88 7.37 -15.02
N ALA A 179 10.39 6.44 -15.83
CA ALA A 179 10.60 6.64 -17.26
C ALA A 179 9.30 6.96 -18.05
N ASN A 180 8.14 6.54 -17.54
CA ASN A 180 6.84 6.82 -18.15
C ASN A 180 6.27 8.21 -17.80
N LEU A 181 6.97 9.00 -16.97
CA LEU A 181 6.52 10.33 -16.51
C LEU A 181 7.44 11.46 -16.97
N THR A 182 8.33 11.23 -17.93
CA THR A 182 9.28 12.25 -18.42
C THR A 182 8.58 13.48 -19.02
N PHE A 183 7.43 13.31 -19.66
CA PHE A 183 6.62 14.42 -20.19
C PHE A 183 5.98 15.22 -19.06
N LEU A 184 5.51 14.56 -18.00
CA LEU A 184 5.01 15.23 -16.79
C LEU A 184 6.10 16.09 -16.14
N VAL A 185 7.32 15.54 -16.00
CA VAL A 185 8.46 16.26 -15.44
C VAL A 185 8.78 17.50 -16.29
N ALA A 186 8.84 17.36 -17.61
CA ALA A 186 9.04 18.50 -18.51
C ALA A 186 7.93 19.55 -18.40
N ALA A 187 6.67 19.12 -18.27
CA ALA A 187 5.52 20.01 -18.10
C ALA A 187 5.59 20.77 -16.78
N VAL A 188 5.97 20.12 -15.67
CA VAL A 188 6.16 20.78 -14.37
C VAL A 188 7.25 21.83 -14.44
N VAL A 189 8.40 21.52 -15.08
CA VAL A 189 9.49 22.49 -15.26
C VAL A 189 9.01 23.68 -16.10
N ARG A 190 8.33 23.43 -17.23
CA ARG A 190 7.80 24.51 -18.08
C ARG A 190 6.76 25.36 -17.35
N ALA A 191 5.79 24.74 -16.67
CA ALA A 191 4.76 25.46 -15.93
C ALA A 191 5.36 26.37 -14.84
N SER A 192 6.49 25.96 -14.26
CA SER A 192 7.16 26.69 -13.18
C SER A 192 7.86 27.97 -13.63
N VAL A 193 7.98 28.23 -14.94
CA VAL A 193 8.46 29.53 -15.46
C VAL A 193 7.33 30.56 -15.60
N GLY A 194 6.07 30.13 -15.42
CA GLY A 194 4.90 31.01 -15.42
C GLY A 194 4.68 31.67 -14.06
N ASN A 195 3.44 32.09 -13.81
CA ASN A 195 3.06 32.79 -12.57
C ASN A 195 3.05 31.87 -11.35
N THR A 196 2.90 30.55 -11.56
CA THR A 196 2.85 29.55 -10.49
C THR A 196 4.03 28.61 -10.61
N ASN A 197 4.88 28.57 -9.57
CA ASN A 197 5.98 27.61 -9.50
C ASN A 197 5.45 26.23 -9.05
N VAL A 198 4.96 25.45 -10.01
CA VAL A 198 4.38 24.11 -9.76
C VAL A 198 5.40 23.16 -9.15
N ALA A 199 6.66 23.22 -9.56
CA ALA A 199 7.73 22.41 -8.99
C ALA A 199 7.90 22.67 -7.49
N GLN A 200 7.83 23.94 -7.08
CA GLN A 200 7.91 24.33 -5.67
C GLN A 200 6.68 23.89 -4.87
N VAL A 201 5.49 23.93 -5.46
CA VAL A 201 4.28 23.40 -4.82
C VAL A 201 4.42 21.90 -4.56
N LEU A 202 4.87 21.14 -5.56
CA LEU A 202 5.03 19.68 -5.49
C LEU A 202 6.23 19.22 -4.65
N SER A 203 7.22 20.08 -4.43
CA SER A 203 8.36 19.79 -3.54
C SER A 203 8.14 20.20 -2.08
N GLY A 204 7.10 21.00 -1.81
CA GLY A 204 6.77 21.51 -0.47
C GLY A 204 6.30 20.43 0.51
N ASN A 205 5.96 20.85 1.74
CA ASN A 205 5.77 19.95 2.88
C ASN A 205 4.57 18.98 2.81
N GLY A 206 3.67 19.11 1.81
CA GLY A 206 2.57 18.17 1.58
C GLY A 206 1.69 17.91 2.83
N PRO A 207 0.97 16.78 2.89
CA PRO A 207 0.91 15.76 1.86
C PRO A 207 0.05 16.17 0.64
N TYR A 208 0.41 15.68 -0.54
CA TYR A 208 -0.42 15.78 -1.75
C TYR A 208 -0.68 14.42 -2.40
N THR A 209 -1.77 14.36 -3.16
CA THR A 209 -2.07 13.26 -4.09
C THR A 209 -1.95 13.79 -5.50
N VAL A 210 -1.09 13.18 -6.30
CA VAL A 210 -0.87 13.56 -7.70
C VAL A 210 -1.39 12.46 -8.61
N PHE A 211 -2.37 12.77 -9.45
CA PHE A 211 -2.72 11.92 -10.58
C PHE A 211 -1.75 12.19 -11.72
N ALA A 212 -0.75 11.35 -11.91
CA ALA A 212 0.36 11.59 -12.84
C ALA A 212 0.08 10.99 -14.23
N PRO A 213 -0.21 11.82 -15.25
CA PRO A 213 -0.41 11.32 -16.61
C PRO A 213 0.90 10.78 -17.19
N THR A 214 0.81 9.61 -17.82
CA THR A 214 1.93 8.99 -18.55
C THR A 214 2.34 9.80 -19.78
N ASN A 215 3.53 9.50 -20.33
CA ASN A 215 3.97 10.06 -21.61
C ASN A 215 2.94 9.81 -22.73
N ALA A 216 2.35 8.62 -22.78
CA ALA A 216 1.29 8.28 -23.74
C ALA A 216 0.03 9.14 -23.53
N ALA A 217 -0.33 9.44 -22.28
CA ALA A 217 -1.44 10.34 -21.96
C ALA A 217 -1.21 11.76 -22.50
N PHE A 218 0.01 12.29 -22.34
CA PHE A 218 0.37 13.59 -22.92
C PHE A 218 0.35 13.59 -24.44
N GLN A 219 0.86 12.53 -25.07
CA GLN A 219 0.82 12.38 -26.53
C GLN A 219 -0.62 12.35 -27.05
N ALA A 220 -1.50 11.60 -26.39
CA ALA A 220 -2.93 11.55 -26.71
C ALA A 220 -3.62 12.93 -26.50
N ALA A 221 -3.12 13.74 -25.57
CA ALA A 221 -3.57 15.11 -25.34
C ALA A 221 -2.99 16.13 -26.35
N GLY A 222 -2.19 15.69 -27.34
CA GLY A 222 -1.65 16.53 -28.42
C GLY A 222 -0.20 16.97 -28.24
N PHE A 223 0.48 16.56 -27.15
CA PHE A 223 1.89 16.87 -26.94
C PHE A 223 2.78 15.78 -27.54
N ALA A 224 3.15 15.93 -28.81
CA ALA A 224 3.93 14.91 -29.52
C ALA A 224 5.35 14.66 -28.92
N SER A 225 5.93 15.65 -28.24
CA SER A 225 7.28 15.57 -27.68
C SER A 225 7.48 16.52 -26.49
N ILE A 226 8.60 16.36 -25.78
CA ILE A 226 9.04 17.31 -24.74
C ILE A 226 9.19 18.72 -25.32
N ASN A 227 9.66 18.87 -26.56
CA ASN A 227 9.76 20.19 -27.20
C ASN A 227 8.37 20.84 -27.36
N ALA A 228 7.35 20.07 -27.74
CA ALA A 228 5.98 20.57 -27.83
C ALA A 228 5.42 21.03 -26.47
N ILE A 229 5.85 20.40 -25.37
CA ILE A 229 5.53 20.84 -24.01
C ILE A 229 6.25 22.16 -23.69
N GLN A 230 7.53 22.27 -24.05
CA GLN A 230 8.34 23.46 -23.77
C GLN A 230 7.88 24.71 -24.52
N THR A 231 7.24 24.55 -25.69
CA THR A 231 6.67 25.67 -26.46
C THR A 231 5.26 26.08 -25.98
N ALA A 232 4.59 25.24 -25.18
CA ALA A 232 3.27 25.54 -24.67
C ALA A 232 3.27 26.71 -23.67
N ASP A 233 2.11 27.35 -23.51
CA ASP A 233 1.92 28.44 -22.56
C ASP A 233 2.10 27.92 -21.11
N PRO A 234 3.03 28.48 -20.32
CA PRO A 234 3.36 27.96 -19.00
C PRO A 234 2.22 28.14 -18.00
N ASN A 235 1.39 29.18 -18.13
CA ASN A 235 0.27 29.42 -17.22
C ASN A 235 -0.88 28.43 -17.47
N THR A 236 -1.13 28.11 -18.74
CA THR A 236 -2.08 27.07 -19.14
C THR A 236 -1.63 25.71 -18.62
N LEU A 237 -0.35 25.36 -18.77
CA LEU A 237 0.20 24.14 -18.18
C LEU A 237 0.09 24.15 -16.65
N ALA A 238 0.37 25.28 -15.99
CA ALA A 238 0.23 25.37 -14.54
C ALA A 238 -1.21 25.10 -14.07
N ASN A 239 -2.21 25.65 -14.75
CA ASN A 239 -3.63 25.40 -14.45
C ASN A 239 -4.01 23.92 -14.67
N ILE A 240 -3.54 23.30 -15.74
CA ILE A 240 -3.78 21.87 -16.00
C ILE A 240 -3.08 21.01 -14.94
N LEU A 241 -1.81 21.27 -14.65
CA LEU A 241 -1.04 20.46 -13.69
C LEU A 241 -1.59 20.58 -12.27
N THR A 242 -2.00 21.77 -11.84
CA THR A 242 -2.63 21.95 -10.52
C THR A 242 -4.03 21.31 -10.44
N TYR A 243 -4.68 21.02 -11.57
CA TYR A 243 -5.89 20.19 -11.64
C TYR A 243 -5.62 18.70 -11.42
N HIS A 244 -4.37 18.24 -11.53
CA HIS A 244 -3.99 16.86 -11.24
C HIS A 244 -3.60 16.63 -9.77
N VAL A 245 -3.61 17.69 -8.95
CA VAL A 245 -3.10 17.65 -7.58
C VAL A 245 -4.23 17.91 -6.60
N ILE A 246 -4.33 17.06 -5.58
CA ILE A 246 -5.26 17.21 -4.46
C ILE A 246 -4.45 17.35 -3.17
N ALA A 247 -4.92 18.22 -2.27
CA ALA A 247 -4.36 18.33 -0.92
C ALA A 247 -4.74 17.09 -0.08
N GLY A 248 -3.76 16.52 0.63
CA GLY A 248 -3.92 15.28 1.38
C GLY A 248 -3.27 14.08 0.70
N ARG A 249 -2.89 13.08 1.51
CA ARG A 249 -2.46 11.76 1.02
C ARG A 249 -3.70 10.87 0.94
N ILE A 250 -4.12 10.52 -0.27
CA ILE A 250 -5.29 9.68 -0.53
C ILE A 250 -4.76 8.42 -1.24
N LEU A 251 -4.66 7.32 -0.50
CA LEU A 251 -4.28 6.04 -1.10
C LEU A 251 -5.46 5.45 -1.89
N SER A 252 -5.20 4.44 -2.72
CA SER A 252 -6.25 3.73 -3.46
C SER A 252 -7.33 3.16 -2.54
N THR A 253 -6.93 2.79 -1.31
CA THR A 253 -7.79 2.26 -0.26
C THR A 253 -8.68 3.31 0.41
N ASP A 254 -8.38 4.59 0.20
CA ASP A 254 -9.14 5.73 0.69
C ASP A 254 -10.09 6.29 -0.39
N LEU A 255 -9.99 5.79 -1.64
CA LEU A 255 -10.85 6.21 -2.74
C LEU A 255 -12.28 5.72 -2.53
N THR A 256 -13.23 6.63 -2.68
CA THR A 256 -14.67 6.34 -2.57
C THR A 256 -15.34 6.58 -3.93
N ASP A 257 -16.22 5.67 -4.36
CA ASP A 257 -16.95 5.80 -5.62
C ASP A 257 -17.82 7.06 -5.62
N GLY A 258 -17.79 7.82 -6.70
CA GLY A 258 -18.53 9.08 -6.84
C GLY A 258 -17.97 10.25 -6.03
N ALA A 259 -16.85 10.08 -5.30
CA ALA A 259 -16.21 11.18 -4.60
C ALA A 259 -15.76 12.28 -5.58
N MET A 260 -15.95 13.54 -5.17
CA MET A 260 -15.59 14.71 -5.98
C MET A 260 -14.60 15.63 -5.25
N PRO A 261 -13.36 15.16 -4.96
CA PRO A 261 -12.39 15.97 -4.25
C PRO A 261 -11.99 17.22 -5.05
N GLN A 262 -11.73 18.30 -4.32
CA GLN A 262 -11.26 19.55 -4.90
C GLN A 262 -9.75 19.50 -5.17
N THR A 263 -9.34 19.94 -6.34
CA THR A 263 -7.95 20.03 -6.79
C THR A 263 -7.32 21.37 -6.42
N LEU A 264 -6.00 21.50 -6.53
CA LEU A 264 -5.30 22.74 -6.17
C LEU A 264 -5.67 23.94 -7.06
N ASN A 265 -6.14 23.72 -8.28
CA ASN A 265 -6.65 24.81 -9.13
C ASN A 265 -8.10 25.24 -8.77
N GLY A 266 -8.74 24.60 -7.79
CA GLY A 266 -10.11 24.89 -7.34
C GLY A 266 -11.21 24.08 -8.05
N GLY A 267 -10.90 23.37 -9.13
CA GLY A 267 -11.83 22.45 -9.77
C GLY A 267 -12.07 21.18 -8.93
N LYS A 268 -12.97 20.31 -9.39
CA LYS A 268 -13.19 18.99 -8.79
C LYS A 268 -12.93 17.92 -9.84
N VAL A 269 -12.42 16.77 -9.42
CA VAL A 269 -12.34 15.55 -10.25
C VAL A 269 -13.32 14.53 -9.71
N THR A 270 -13.86 13.67 -10.56
CA THR A 270 -14.76 12.59 -10.12
C THR A 270 -13.99 11.28 -10.03
N ILE A 271 -14.02 10.64 -8.86
CA ILE A 271 -13.44 9.32 -8.64
C ILE A 271 -14.49 8.25 -8.95
N SER A 272 -14.10 7.20 -9.65
CA SER A 272 -14.91 6.00 -9.80
C SER A 272 -14.06 4.76 -9.55
N ILE A 273 -14.61 3.78 -8.84
CA ILE A 273 -13.95 2.50 -8.52
C ILE A 273 -14.68 1.30 -9.12
N SER A 274 -15.86 1.52 -9.70
CA SER A 274 -16.63 0.49 -10.39
C SER A 274 -15.93 0.07 -11.68
N GLY A 275 -15.57 -1.21 -11.78
CA GLY A 275 -14.81 -1.75 -12.92
C GLY A 275 -13.35 -1.30 -12.97
N GLY A 276 -12.76 -0.94 -11.82
CA GLY A 276 -11.38 -0.47 -11.68
C GLY A 276 -11.32 1.00 -11.25
N ALA A 277 -10.22 1.40 -10.62
CA ALA A 277 -10.04 2.77 -10.14
C ALA A 277 -9.78 3.73 -11.31
N LYS A 278 -10.58 4.79 -11.39
CA LYS A 278 -10.56 5.80 -12.44
C LYS A 278 -10.75 7.20 -11.84
N VAL A 279 -10.25 8.19 -12.56
CA VAL A 279 -10.44 9.60 -12.24
C VAL A 279 -10.85 10.36 -13.51
N LYS A 280 -11.87 11.20 -13.40
CA LYS A 280 -12.40 11.98 -14.53
C LYS A 280 -12.31 13.46 -14.25
N GLY A 281 -11.65 14.20 -15.15
CA GLY A 281 -11.70 15.65 -15.20
C GLY A 281 -13.01 16.15 -15.81
N ASN A 282 -13.42 17.37 -15.46
CA ASN A 282 -14.70 17.97 -15.85
C ASN A 282 -14.91 17.99 -17.36
N LYS A 283 -13.86 18.30 -18.12
CA LYS A 283 -13.91 18.39 -19.58
C LYS A 283 -13.45 17.13 -20.29
N ASN A 284 -13.05 16.08 -19.57
CA ASN A 284 -12.75 14.80 -20.19
C ASN A 284 -14.04 14.13 -20.69
N SER A 285 -14.02 13.59 -21.90
CA SER A 285 -15.13 12.79 -22.42
C SER A 285 -15.25 11.44 -21.69
N THR A 286 -14.13 10.81 -21.39
CA THR A 286 -14.01 9.53 -20.68
C THR A 286 -13.20 9.67 -19.39
N ALA A 287 -13.33 8.72 -18.47
CA ALA A 287 -12.50 8.71 -17.26
C ALA A 287 -11.12 8.11 -17.55
N ALA A 288 -10.07 8.70 -16.96
CA ALA A 288 -8.72 8.17 -17.00
C ALA A 288 -8.62 6.94 -16.08
N ASN A 289 -8.04 5.85 -16.56
CA ASN A 289 -7.76 4.69 -15.72
C ASN A 289 -6.52 4.96 -14.87
N ILE A 290 -6.55 4.56 -13.60
CA ILE A 290 -5.36 4.53 -12.75
C ILE A 290 -4.60 3.24 -13.05
N THR A 291 -3.49 3.38 -13.77
CA THR A 291 -2.68 2.25 -14.28
C THR A 291 -1.65 1.76 -13.26
N ALA A 292 -1.22 2.63 -12.35
CA ALA A 292 -0.45 2.25 -11.18
C ALA A 292 -0.85 3.13 -10.00
N ALA A 293 -1.31 2.52 -8.92
CA ALA A 293 -1.72 3.22 -7.71
C ALA A 293 -0.68 3.10 -6.59
N ASP A 294 -0.76 4.03 -5.63
CA ASP A 294 -0.01 4.02 -4.38
C ASP A 294 1.51 4.06 -4.54
N VAL A 295 2.00 4.88 -5.47
CA VAL A 295 3.43 5.17 -5.56
C VAL A 295 3.77 6.18 -4.48
N ILE A 296 4.34 5.70 -3.37
CA ILE A 296 4.62 6.51 -2.17
C ILE A 296 5.74 7.51 -2.45
N ALA A 297 5.52 8.75 -2.01
CA ALA A 297 6.53 9.81 -1.93
C ALA A 297 6.60 10.34 -0.49
N THR A 298 7.72 10.97 -0.11
CA THR A 298 7.91 11.50 1.25
C THR A 298 6.86 12.55 1.62
N ASN A 299 6.46 13.39 0.67
CA ASN A 299 5.46 14.44 0.83
C ASN A 299 4.14 14.16 0.10
N GLY A 300 3.84 12.90 -0.23
CA GLY A 300 2.56 12.58 -0.88
C GLY A 300 2.41 11.15 -1.38
N VAL A 301 1.55 10.99 -2.38
CA VAL A 301 1.35 9.77 -3.15
C VAL A 301 1.09 10.12 -4.62
N VAL A 302 1.58 9.28 -5.53
CA VAL A 302 1.33 9.36 -6.96
C VAL A 302 0.44 8.20 -7.40
N HIS A 303 -0.61 8.52 -8.15
CA HIS A 303 -1.44 7.58 -8.90
C HIS A 303 -1.22 7.83 -10.38
N VAL A 304 -0.60 6.91 -11.10
CA VAL A 304 -0.31 7.05 -12.53
C VAL A 304 -1.59 6.83 -13.33
N ILE A 305 -1.87 7.72 -14.29
CA ILE A 305 -3.08 7.69 -15.11
C ILE A 305 -2.78 7.70 -16.61
N ASP A 306 -3.71 7.17 -17.40
CA ASP A 306 -3.58 7.01 -18.86
C ASP A 306 -4.14 8.18 -19.69
N GLN A 307 -4.70 9.22 -19.06
CA GLN A 307 -5.15 10.44 -19.73
C GLN A 307 -4.78 11.69 -18.94
N VAL A 308 -4.62 12.83 -19.63
CA VAL A 308 -4.51 14.14 -18.99
C VAL A 308 -5.89 14.60 -18.53
N LEU A 309 -6.02 15.01 -17.27
CA LEU A 309 -7.24 15.59 -16.70
C LEU A 309 -7.40 17.05 -17.13
N LEU A 310 -8.57 17.39 -17.65
CA LEU A 310 -8.91 18.72 -18.14
C LEU A 310 -9.93 19.41 -17.22
N PRO A 311 -9.60 20.60 -16.67
CA PRO A 311 -10.44 21.34 -15.72
C PRO A 311 -11.70 21.93 -16.32
#